data_AF-A0A494TFE2-F1
#
_entry.id   AF-A0A494TFE2-F1
#
_cell.length_a   1.000
_cell.length_b   1.000
_cell.length_c   1.000
_cell.angle_alpha   90.00
_cell.angle_beta   90.00
_cell.angle_gamma   90.00
#
_symmetry.space_group_name_H-M   'P 1'
#
loop_
_entity.id
_entity.type
_entity.pdbx_description
1 polymer ?
#
loop_
_entity_poly.entity_id
_entity_poly.type
_entity_poly.pdbx_seq_one_letter_code
_entity_poly.pdbx_strand_id
1 'polypeptide(L)'
;MFRPVGSDSFGAPHAGPEPFDQQPLEVAATVAACRIAYEITGAPRYRTDADRAWRWLLGENDLGLALLDPKTGRCCDGLHPDRVNANCGAESVVSALLAAADMNAMELTSRLATADLNLLAPHWQTALSIDGSPETRVEKAPHA
;
A
#
# COMPACT_ATOMS: atom_id res chain seq x y z
N MET A 1 -3.93 8.51 17.45
CA MET A 1 -4.68 7.30 17.08
C MET A 1 -5.62 7.68 15.95
N PHE A 2 -5.65 6.91 14.86
CA PHE A 2 -6.65 7.11 13.80
C PHE A 2 -7.99 6.55 14.30
N ARG A 3 -9.09 7.25 13.99
CA ARG A 3 -10.43 6.86 14.38
C ARG A 3 -11.39 7.18 13.23
N PRO A 4 -11.91 6.16 12.51
CA PRO A 4 -13.00 6.34 11.56
C PRO A 4 -14.21 7.01 12.21
N VAL A 5 -14.99 7.74 11.41
CA VAL A 5 -16.23 8.38 11.82
C VAL A 5 -17.34 7.34 11.87
N GLY A 6 -17.95 7.15 13.03
CA GLY A 6 -19.04 6.20 13.19
C GLY A 6 -20.26 6.52 12.32
N SER A 7 -20.78 5.52 11.61
CA SER A 7 -21.98 5.65 10.75
C SER A 7 -23.29 5.80 11.51
N ASP A 8 -23.34 5.55 12.82
CA ASP A 8 -24.54 5.72 13.64
C ASP A 8 -25.06 7.18 13.64
N SER A 9 -24.20 8.15 13.31
CA SER A 9 -24.57 9.56 13.19
C SER A 9 -25.18 9.94 11.82
N PHE A 10 -25.17 9.03 10.84
CA PHE A 10 -25.66 9.30 9.49
C PHE A 10 -27.17 9.48 9.49
N GLY A 11 -27.62 10.73 9.32
CA GLY A 11 -29.05 11.08 9.31
C GLY A 11 -29.49 12.01 10.44
N ALA A 12 -28.58 12.43 11.33
CA ALA A 12 -28.82 13.46 12.32
C ALA A 12 -28.18 14.81 11.88
N PRO A 13 -28.96 15.76 11.30
CA PRO A 13 -28.41 17.02 10.83
C PRO A 13 -27.78 17.82 11.97
N HIS A 14 -26.57 18.32 11.76
CA HIS A 14 -25.81 19.15 12.72
C HIS A 14 -25.40 18.44 14.03
N ALA A 15 -25.52 17.11 14.12
CA ALA A 15 -24.95 16.35 15.23
C ALA A 15 -23.43 16.17 15.04
N GLY A 16 -22.71 16.04 16.15
CA GLY A 16 -21.32 15.58 16.11
C GLY A 16 -21.24 14.12 15.66
N PRO A 17 -20.10 13.68 15.11
CA PRO A 17 -19.91 12.28 14.75
C PRO A 17 -19.96 11.41 16.00
N GLU A 18 -20.81 10.39 15.96
CA GLU A 18 -20.82 9.34 16.99
C GLU A 18 -19.55 8.48 16.83
N PRO A 19 -19.01 7.94 17.94
CA PRO A 19 -17.70 7.32 17.92
C PRO A 19 -17.68 5.89 17.35
N PHE A 20 -18.82 5.24 17.13
CA PHE A 20 -18.89 3.80 16.81
C PHE A 20 -19.73 3.48 15.57
N ASP A 21 -19.64 2.23 15.15
CA ASP A 21 -19.89 1.79 13.78
C ASP A 21 -18.80 2.32 12.82
N GLN A 22 -17.55 2.25 13.30
CA GLN A 22 -16.35 2.59 12.52
C GLN A 22 -16.12 1.51 11.47
N GLN A 23 -15.87 1.89 10.21
CA GLN A 23 -15.84 0.93 9.09
C GLN A 23 -14.47 0.82 8.39
N PRO A 24 -14.08 -0.36 7.86
CA PRO A 24 -12.87 -0.54 7.05
C PRO A 24 -12.80 0.35 5.81
N LEU A 25 -13.92 0.78 5.24
CA LEU A 25 -13.94 1.64 4.04
C LEU A 25 -13.20 2.96 4.26
N GLU A 26 -13.31 3.54 5.45
CA GLU A 26 -12.65 4.79 5.80
C GLU A 26 -11.14 4.62 5.96
N VAL A 27 -10.69 3.45 6.40
CA VAL A 27 -9.28 3.08 6.41
C VAL A 27 -8.75 3.07 4.97
N ALA A 28 -9.45 2.39 4.06
CA ALA A 28 -9.05 2.33 2.66
C ALA A 28 -8.98 3.72 2.02
N ALA A 29 -10.01 4.54 2.22
CA ALA A 29 -10.04 5.92 1.71
C ALA A 29 -8.90 6.77 2.29
N THR A 30 -8.63 6.66 3.59
CA THR A 30 -7.57 7.43 4.26
C THR A 30 -6.18 7.02 3.78
N VAL A 31 -5.91 5.71 3.68
CA VAL A 31 -4.63 5.19 3.18
C VAL A 31 -4.40 5.66 1.74
N ALA A 32 -5.41 5.56 0.88
CA ALA A 32 -5.31 6.01 -0.52
C ALA A 32 -5.04 7.52 -0.62
N ALA A 33 -5.76 8.34 0.15
CA ALA A 33 -5.56 9.78 0.20
C ALA A 33 -4.15 10.13 0.69
N CYS A 34 -3.67 9.45 1.73
CA CYS A 34 -2.32 9.64 2.25
C CYS A 34 -1.25 9.21 1.24
N ARG A 35 -1.44 8.11 0.51
CA ARG A 35 -0.51 7.69 -0.56
C ARG A 35 -0.38 8.78 -1.61
N ILE A 36 -1.51 9.24 -2.16
CA ILE A 36 -1.52 10.27 -3.21
C ILE A 36 -0.92 11.57 -2.70
N ALA A 37 -1.26 11.99 -1.47
CA ALA A 37 -0.69 13.19 -0.88
C ALA A 37 0.84 13.07 -0.68
N TYR A 38 1.32 11.89 -0.29
CA TYR A 38 2.75 11.61 -0.20
C TYR A 38 3.43 11.67 -1.57
N GLU A 39 2.83 11.06 -2.60
CA GLU A 39 3.37 11.07 -3.97
C GLU A 39 3.50 12.50 -4.53
N ILE A 40 2.53 13.38 -4.25
CA ILE A 40 2.53 14.76 -4.73
C ILE A 40 3.51 15.65 -3.94
N THR A 41 3.56 15.48 -2.61
CA THR A 41 4.24 16.45 -1.73
C THR A 41 5.58 15.97 -1.17
N GLY A 42 5.82 14.67 -1.17
CA GLY A 42 6.95 14.03 -0.47
C GLY A 42 6.88 14.13 1.07
N ALA A 43 5.81 14.68 1.66
CA ALA A 43 5.79 15.00 3.09
C ALA A 43 5.63 13.71 3.94
N PRO A 44 6.60 13.39 4.84
CA PRO A 44 6.59 12.12 5.60
C PRO A 44 5.39 11.90 6.51
N ARG A 45 4.69 12.97 6.90
CA ARG A 45 3.46 12.90 7.71
C ARG A 45 2.42 11.98 7.09
N TYR A 46 2.28 11.99 5.76
CA TYR A 46 1.28 11.20 5.07
C TYR A 46 1.57 9.69 5.15
N ARG A 47 2.85 9.28 5.19
CA ARG A 47 3.20 7.88 5.50
C ARG A 47 2.81 7.50 6.93
N THR A 48 3.05 8.41 7.87
CA THR A 48 2.70 8.19 9.28
C THR A 48 1.19 8.06 9.47
N ASP A 49 0.41 8.88 8.77
CA ASP A 49 -1.05 8.86 8.86
C ASP A 49 -1.65 7.64 8.14
N ALA A 50 -1.07 7.22 7.01
CA ALA A 50 -1.42 5.95 6.37
C ALA A 50 -1.17 4.73 7.29
N ASP A 51 -0.01 4.67 7.95
CA ASP A 51 0.33 3.60 8.90
C ASP A 51 -0.63 3.58 10.09
N ARG A 52 -0.98 4.75 10.64
CA ARG A 52 -1.99 4.85 11.71
C ARG A 52 -3.36 4.34 11.28
N ALA A 53 -3.80 4.68 10.07
CA ALA A 53 -5.06 4.20 9.53
C ALA A 53 -5.02 2.68 9.31
N TRP A 54 -3.96 2.16 8.71
CA TRP A 54 -3.76 0.72 8.49
C TRP A 54 -3.78 -0.09 9.79
N ARG A 55 -3.09 0.38 10.84
CA ARG A 55 -3.01 -0.30 12.14
C ARG A 55 -4.33 -0.38 12.88
N TRP A 56 -5.30 0.48 12.55
CA TRP A 56 -6.65 0.38 13.09
C TRP A 56 -7.30 -0.99 12.76
N LEU A 57 -7.08 -1.52 11.53
CA LEU A 57 -7.55 -2.85 11.14
C LEU A 57 -6.88 -3.98 11.93
N LEU A 58 -5.67 -3.72 12.44
CA LEU A 58 -4.85 -4.68 13.19
C LEU A 58 -5.07 -4.60 14.71
N GLY A 59 -5.95 -3.71 15.17
CA GLY A 59 -6.30 -3.58 16.58
C GLY A 59 -5.79 -2.31 17.26
N GLU A 60 -5.11 -1.39 16.58
CA GLU A 60 -4.83 -0.05 17.14
C GLU A 60 -6.09 0.86 17.04
N ASN A 61 -7.19 0.36 17.61
CA ASN A 61 -8.52 0.98 17.63
C ASN A 61 -9.08 1.05 19.06
N ASP A 62 -10.25 1.66 19.23
CA ASP A 62 -10.84 1.94 20.54
C ASP A 62 -10.98 0.73 21.46
N LEU A 63 -11.09 -0.48 20.90
CA LEU A 63 -11.28 -1.71 21.67
C LEU A 63 -10.02 -2.59 21.73
N GLY A 64 -8.95 -2.26 21.02
CA GLY A 64 -7.77 -3.13 20.96
C GLY A 64 -8.01 -4.43 20.18
N LEU A 65 -9.06 -4.50 19.36
CA LEU A 65 -9.50 -5.74 18.69
C LEU A 65 -9.23 -5.67 17.19
N ALA A 66 -8.52 -6.66 16.64
CA ALA A 66 -8.27 -6.72 15.21
C ALA A 66 -9.56 -7.00 14.42
N LEU A 67 -9.75 -6.27 13.31
CA LEU A 67 -10.83 -6.51 12.35
C LEU A 67 -10.34 -7.37 11.17
N LEU A 68 -9.08 -7.21 10.77
CA LEU A 68 -8.45 -7.99 9.71
C LEU A 68 -7.68 -9.18 10.31
N ASP A 69 -7.92 -10.37 9.79
CA ASP A 69 -7.04 -11.52 9.96
C ASP A 69 -6.09 -11.61 8.75
N PRO A 70 -4.79 -11.28 8.91
CA PRO A 70 -3.83 -11.30 7.81
C PRO A 70 -3.56 -12.70 7.24
N LYS A 71 -3.87 -13.77 7.99
CA LYS A 71 -3.63 -15.15 7.54
C LYS A 71 -4.70 -15.62 6.58
N THR A 72 -5.94 -15.20 6.81
CA THR A 72 -7.09 -15.64 6.01
C THR A 72 -7.59 -14.57 5.04
N GLY A 73 -7.22 -13.31 5.25
CA GLY A 73 -7.74 -12.17 4.50
C GLY A 73 -9.18 -11.79 4.88
N ARG A 74 -9.75 -12.43 5.91
CA ARG A 74 -11.08 -12.09 6.44
C ARG A 74 -11.01 -10.72 7.11
N CYS A 75 -11.96 -9.85 6.79
CA CYS A 75 -12.13 -8.55 7.43
C CYS A 75 -13.54 -8.41 7.98
N CYS A 76 -13.65 -7.95 9.22
CA CYS A 76 -14.92 -7.68 9.90
C CYS A 76 -15.47 -6.30 9.48
N ASP A 77 -16.80 -6.17 9.45
CA ASP A 77 -17.48 -5.02 8.84
C ASP A 77 -17.35 -3.72 9.64
N GLY A 78 -17.00 -3.79 10.92
CA GLY A 78 -16.80 -2.59 11.71
C GLY A 78 -16.58 -2.81 13.19
N LEU A 79 -16.48 -1.70 13.92
CA LEU A 79 -16.28 -1.66 15.36
C LEU A 79 -17.48 -1.01 16.05
N HIS A 80 -18.20 -1.82 16.83
CA HIS A 80 -19.26 -1.37 17.72
C HIS A 80 -18.68 -0.92 19.07
N PRO A 81 -19.50 -0.32 19.97
CA PRO A 81 -19.01 0.17 21.27
C PRO A 81 -18.35 -0.87 22.17
N ASP A 82 -18.72 -2.15 22.02
CA ASP A 82 -18.34 -3.24 22.92
C ASP A 82 -17.73 -4.45 22.20
N ARG A 83 -17.74 -4.47 20.87
CA ARG A 83 -17.35 -5.64 20.06
C ARG A 83 -16.96 -5.28 18.64
N VAL A 84 -16.32 -6.23 17.98
CA VAL A 84 -16.21 -6.24 16.51
C VAL A 84 -17.53 -6.71 15.90
N ASN A 85 -17.99 -6.05 14.84
CA ASN A 85 -19.06 -6.56 13.99
C ASN A 85 -18.53 -7.76 13.20
N ALA A 86 -18.83 -8.97 13.65
CA ALA A 86 -18.28 -10.21 13.09
C ALA A 86 -18.73 -10.55 11.65
N ASN A 87 -19.66 -9.77 11.09
CA ASN A 87 -20.01 -9.86 9.67
C ASN A 87 -18.78 -9.55 8.81
N CYS A 88 -18.65 -10.24 7.68
CA CYS A 88 -17.53 -10.09 6.77
C CYS A 88 -18.06 -9.98 5.34
N GLY A 89 -18.72 -8.87 5.07
CA GLY A 89 -19.21 -8.53 3.74
C GLY A 89 -18.07 -8.34 2.74
N ALA A 90 -18.42 -8.33 1.45
CA ALA A 90 -17.44 -8.10 0.40
C ALA A 90 -16.76 -6.72 0.52
N GLU A 91 -17.48 -5.70 1.00
CA GLU A 91 -16.98 -4.34 1.13
C GLU A 91 -15.82 -4.22 2.12
N SER A 92 -15.91 -4.83 3.29
CA SER A 92 -14.86 -4.79 4.31
C SER A 92 -13.60 -5.52 3.84
N VAL A 93 -13.77 -6.68 3.19
CA VAL A 93 -12.67 -7.44 2.58
C VAL A 93 -11.99 -6.63 1.48
N VAL A 94 -12.75 -6.06 0.54
CA VAL A 94 -12.18 -5.24 -0.55
C VAL A 94 -11.48 -4.01 0.02
N SER A 95 -12.06 -3.35 1.03
CA SER A 95 -11.46 -2.19 1.70
C SER A 95 -10.12 -2.54 2.34
N ALA A 96 -10.04 -3.65 3.09
CA ALA A 96 -8.80 -4.11 3.68
C ALA A 96 -7.73 -4.46 2.63
N LEU A 97 -8.13 -5.10 1.53
CA LEU A 97 -7.22 -5.43 0.42
C LEU A 97 -6.68 -4.19 -0.30
N LEU A 98 -7.53 -3.18 -0.54
CA LEU A 98 -7.12 -1.91 -1.13
C LEU A 98 -6.13 -1.17 -0.22
N ALA A 99 -6.44 -1.08 1.08
CA ALA A 99 -5.52 -0.49 2.06
C ALA A 99 -4.17 -1.23 2.08
N ALA A 100 -4.18 -2.56 2.06
CA ALA A 100 -2.97 -3.37 2.03
C ALA A 100 -2.14 -3.14 0.75
N ALA A 101 -2.80 -3.06 -0.42
CA ALA A 101 -2.15 -2.80 -1.69
C ALA A 101 -1.45 -1.43 -1.70
N ASP A 102 -2.13 -0.40 -1.17
CA ASP A 102 -1.58 0.95 -1.09
C ASP A 102 -0.40 1.05 -0.12
N MET A 103 -0.49 0.41 1.05
CA MET A 103 0.63 0.33 2.00
C MET A 103 1.85 -0.38 1.39
N ASN A 104 1.63 -1.48 0.66
CA ASN A 104 2.70 -2.19 -0.04
C ASN A 104 3.34 -1.33 -1.14
N ALA A 105 2.54 -0.59 -1.90
CA ALA A 105 3.06 0.33 -2.92
C ALA A 105 3.94 1.43 -2.30
N MET A 106 3.51 2.01 -1.18
CA MET A 106 4.28 3.02 -0.45
C MET A 106 5.61 2.47 0.06
N GLU A 107 5.61 1.25 0.59
CA GLU A 107 6.82 0.57 1.08
C GLU A 107 7.80 0.27 -0.05
N LEU A 108 7.32 -0.30 -1.17
CA LEU A 108 8.16 -0.58 -2.34
C LEU A 108 8.81 0.69 -2.90
N THR A 109 8.04 1.77 -3.03
CA THR A 109 8.56 3.08 -3.45
C THR A 109 9.64 3.59 -2.49
N SER A 110 9.45 3.41 -1.18
CA SER A 110 10.46 3.80 -0.18
C SER A 110 11.76 3.01 -0.37
N ARG A 111 11.65 1.68 -0.52
CA ARG A 111 12.81 0.79 -0.68
C ARG A 111 13.59 1.14 -1.94
N LEU A 112 12.91 1.35 -3.05
CA LEU A 112 13.53 1.72 -4.32
C LEU A 112 14.22 3.09 -4.25
N ALA A 113 13.65 4.06 -3.52
CA ALA A 113 14.27 5.37 -3.32
C ALA A 113 15.56 5.29 -2.47
N THR A 114 15.64 4.35 -1.54
CA THR A 114 16.83 4.12 -0.69
C THR A 114 17.83 3.14 -1.27
N ALA A 115 17.44 2.37 -2.28
CA ALA A 115 18.32 1.41 -2.94
C ALA A 115 19.36 2.18 -3.77
N ASP A 116 20.64 1.83 -3.60
CA ASP A 116 21.65 2.24 -4.57
C ASP A 116 21.33 1.54 -5.90
N LEU A 117 20.78 2.30 -6.85
CA LEU A 117 20.40 1.77 -8.16
C LEU A 117 21.60 1.17 -8.92
N ASN A 118 22.84 1.49 -8.52
CA ASN A 118 24.05 0.86 -9.07
C ASN A 118 24.23 -0.60 -8.62
N LEU A 119 23.66 -1.01 -7.48
CA LEU A 119 23.64 -2.41 -7.02
C LEU A 119 22.52 -3.24 -7.67
N LEU A 120 21.53 -2.57 -8.27
CA LEU A 120 20.45 -3.17 -9.06
C LEU A 120 20.71 -3.08 -10.57
N ALA A 121 21.81 -2.45 -10.99
CA ALA A 121 22.24 -2.42 -12.37
C ALA A 121 22.48 -3.87 -12.82
N PRO A 122 21.69 -4.38 -13.79
CA PRO A 122 21.81 -5.76 -14.18
C PRO A 122 23.18 -5.97 -14.85
N HIS A 123 23.88 -7.01 -14.40
CA HIS A 123 25.26 -7.37 -14.82
C HIS A 123 25.45 -7.53 -16.34
N TRP A 124 24.38 -7.58 -17.14
CA TRP A 124 24.47 -7.58 -18.59
C TRP A 124 24.95 -6.25 -19.18
N GLN A 125 24.90 -5.14 -18.44
CA GLN A 125 25.45 -3.85 -18.91
C GLN A 125 26.99 -3.88 -19.04
N THR A 126 27.68 -4.83 -18.39
CA THR A 126 29.13 -5.04 -18.58
C THR A 126 29.45 -5.90 -19.81
N ALA A 127 28.45 -6.49 -20.48
CA ALA A 127 28.64 -7.39 -21.63
C ALA A 127 28.60 -6.70 -23.01
N LEU A 128 28.39 -5.38 -23.07
CA LEU A 128 28.35 -4.61 -24.33
C LEU A 128 29.64 -3.86 -24.67
N SER A 129 30.74 -4.15 -23.98
CA SER A 129 32.08 -3.81 -24.47
C SER A 129 32.56 -4.93 -25.42
N ILE A 130 31.87 -5.08 -26.56
CA ILE A 130 32.39 -5.89 -27.66
C ILE A 130 33.53 -5.08 -28.26
N ASP A 131 34.74 -5.58 -28.02
CA ASP A 131 36.00 -5.12 -28.58
C ASP A 131 35.87 -4.95 -30.10
N GLY A 132 36.07 -3.72 -30.58
CA GLY A 132 35.99 -3.33 -31.98
C GLY A 132 37.20 -3.81 -32.77
N SER A 133 37.45 -5.11 -32.80
CA SER A 133 38.47 -5.69 -33.68
C SER A 133 37.90 -5.88 -35.09
N PRO A 134 38.53 -5.34 -36.14
CA PRO A 134 38.01 -5.41 -37.49
C PRO A 134 38.06 -6.84 -38.02
N GLU A 135 36.93 -7.33 -38.51
CA GLU A 135 36.80 -8.66 -39.12
C GLU A 135 37.82 -8.84 -40.27
N THR A 136 38.61 -9.91 -40.17
CA THR A 136 39.54 -10.34 -41.21
C THR A 136 38.78 -10.71 -42.48
N ARG A 137 38.94 -9.88 -43.51
CA ARG A 137 38.49 -10.10 -44.89
C ARG A 137 39.18 -11.33 -45.47
N VAL A 138 38.43 -12.40 -45.73
CA VAL A 138 38.93 -13.59 -46.44
C VAL A 138 39.05 -13.27 -47.93
N GLU A 139 40.28 -13.18 -48.44
CA GLU A 139 40.56 -13.11 -49.88
C GLU A 139 40.34 -14.47 -50.55
N LYS A 140 39.58 -14.48 -51.65
CA LYS A 140 39.45 -15.65 -52.55
C LYS A 140 40.67 -15.70 -53.48
N ALA A 141 41.36 -16.85 -53.48
CA ALA A 141 42.43 -17.16 -54.42
C ALA A 141 41.90 -17.27 -55.88
N PRO A 142 42.73 -16.96 -56.91
CA PRO A 142 42.30 -16.98 -58.29
C PRO A 142 42.26 -18.42 -58.83
N HIS A 143 41.28 -18.71 -59.69
CA HIS A 143 41.25 -19.93 -60.48
C HIS A 143 42.14 -19.79 -61.73
N ALA A 144 42.95 -20.81 -61.96
CA ALA A 144 43.81 -21.02 -63.13
C ALA A 144 43.02 -21.45 -64.37
#